data_AF-A0A9N9TFY3-F1
#
_entry.id   AF-A0A9N9TFY3-F1
#
_cell.length_a   1.000
_cell.length_b   1.000
_cell.length_c   1.000
_cell.angle_alpha   90.00
_cell.angle_beta   90.00
_cell.angle_gamma   90.00
#
_symmetry.space_group_name_H-M   'P 1'
#
loop_
_entity.id
_entity.type
_entity.pdbx_description
1 polymer ?
#
loop_
_entity_poly.entity_id
_entity_poly.type
_entity_poly.pdbx_seq_one_letter_code
_entity_poly.pdbx_strand_id
1 'polypeptide(L)'
;MNYTELSKASKTLAEEFPNEFRNKILKLAISSYLPTAQDRSKAIDVISRDANVPKEHVYEVLGVYISLLEIFLQGSDNEYNEKLAELGFTAGFLEQLPFLGNREEIINNLQKSYTMDFGRLNLLKWRIDVSLDHSVLAKKVPNLILISLTKKDGSRYTIELEPRMFHKFRFSIALILYELNNLKSK
;
A
#
# COMPACT_ATOMS: atom_id res chain seq x y z
N MET A 1 -13.88 -2.77 -6.86
CA MET A 1 -15.19 -3.27 -6.40
C MET A 1 -15.22 -3.05 -4.90
N ASN A 2 -16.27 -2.44 -4.37
CA ASN A 2 -16.39 -2.25 -2.93
C ASN A 2 -16.86 -3.59 -2.36
N TYR A 3 -15.95 -4.39 -1.79
CA TYR A 3 -16.22 -5.73 -1.30
C TYR A 3 -16.91 -5.78 0.07
N THR A 4 -17.61 -4.71 0.45
CA THR A 4 -18.27 -4.59 1.76
C THR A 4 -19.43 -5.57 1.95
N GLU A 5 -19.93 -6.20 0.89
CA GLU A 5 -20.97 -7.23 0.97
C GLU A 5 -20.53 -8.50 0.25
N LEU A 6 -19.86 -9.40 0.99
CA LEU A 6 -19.62 -10.75 0.51
C LEU A 6 -20.95 -11.48 0.35
N SER A 7 -21.24 -11.98 -0.85
CA SER A 7 -22.44 -12.76 -1.11
C SER A 7 -22.44 -14.05 -0.28
N LYS A 8 -23.61 -14.52 0.15
CA LYS A 8 -23.72 -15.79 0.90
C LYS A 8 -23.15 -16.97 0.11
N ALA A 9 -23.35 -16.98 -1.22
CA ALA A 9 -22.83 -18.01 -2.11
C ALA A 9 -21.29 -18.02 -2.13
N SER A 10 -20.65 -16.86 -2.24
CA SER A 10 -19.18 -16.76 -2.25
C SER A 10 -18.55 -17.15 -0.90
N LYS A 11 -19.27 -16.92 0.22
CA LYS A 11 -18.85 -17.38 1.55
C LYS A 11 -18.88 -18.90 1.64
N THR A 12 -20.02 -19.52 1.29
CA THR A 12 -20.16 -20.99 1.30
C THR A 12 -19.12 -21.63 0.38
N LEU A 13 -18.88 -21.04 -0.79
CA LEU A 13 -17.86 -21.49 -1.72
C LEU A 13 -16.45 -21.45 -1.13
N ALA A 14 -16.13 -20.40 -0.37
CA ALA A 14 -14.84 -20.29 0.29
C ALA A 14 -14.67 -21.29 1.45
N GLU A 15 -15.75 -21.65 2.14
CA GLU A 15 -15.75 -22.65 3.21
C GLU A 15 -15.62 -24.09 2.69
N GLU A 16 -16.25 -24.39 1.54
CA GLU A 16 -16.19 -25.70 0.89
C GLU A 16 -14.90 -25.89 0.06
N PHE A 17 -14.14 -24.82 -0.17
CA PHE A 17 -12.92 -24.87 -0.97
C PHE A 17 -11.85 -25.75 -0.31
N PRO A 18 -11.12 -26.60 -1.08
CA PRO A 18 -10.22 -27.55 -0.44
C PRO A 18 -9.07 -26.86 0.33
N ASN A 19 -8.94 -27.21 1.61
CA ASN A 19 -8.02 -26.56 2.58
C ASN A 19 -6.55 -26.58 2.13
N GLU A 20 -6.13 -27.59 1.35
CA GLU A 20 -4.77 -27.73 0.84
C GLU A 20 -4.33 -26.55 -0.06
N PHE A 21 -5.29 -25.86 -0.69
CA PHE A 21 -5.04 -24.73 -1.59
C PHE A 21 -5.20 -23.37 -0.92
N ARG A 22 -5.70 -23.31 0.32
CA ARG A 22 -5.91 -22.06 1.08
C ARG A 22 -4.65 -21.21 1.14
N ASN A 23 -3.50 -21.81 1.46
CA ASN A 23 -2.22 -21.09 1.52
C ASN A 23 -1.78 -20.57 0.14
N LYS A 24 -2.07 -21.31 -0.94
CA LYS A 24 -1.79 -20.87 -2.31
C LYS A 24 -2.69 -19.67 -2.68
N ILE A 25 -3.98 -19.72 -2.34
CA ILE A 25 -4.92 -18.61 -2.57
C ILE A 25 -4.55 -17.40 -1.73
N LEU A 26 -4.22 -17.57 -0.46
CA LEU A 26 -3.80 -16.48 0.41
C LEU A 26 -2.54 -15.79 -0.13
N LYS A 27 -1.54 -16.56 -0.58
CA LYS A 27 -0.35 -15.99 -1.23
C LYS A 27 -0.70 -15.21 -2.49
N LEU A 28 -1.66 -15.72 -3.29
CA LEU A 28 -2.15 -15.00 -4.47
C LEU A 28 -2.89 -13.71 -4.10
N ALA A 29 -3.72 -13.72 -3.05
CA ALA A 29 -4.41 -12.54 -2.54
C ALA A 29 -3.44 -11.50 -2.00
N ILE A 30 -2.38 -11.91 -1.28
CA ILE A 30 -1.31 -10.98 -0.88
C ILE A 30 -0.60 -10.43 -2.12
N SER A 31 -0.33 -11.28 -3.12
CA SER A 31 0.33 -10.87 -4.35
C SER A 31 -0.47 -9.87 -5.19
N SER A 32 -1.79 -9.76 -5.03
CA SER A 32 -2.57 -8.76 -5.76
C SER A 32 -2.32 -7.34 -5.26
N TYR A 33 -1.84 -7.16 -4.02
CA TYR A 33 -1.44 -5.86 -3.48
C TYR A 33 0.00 -5.48 -3.81
N LEU A 34 0.80 -6.43 -4.31
CA LEU A 34 2.19 -6.18 -4.68
C LEU A 34 2.27 -5.53 -6.09
N PRO A 35 3.09 -4.48 -6.30
CA PRO A 35 3.27 -3.81 -7.60
C PRO A 35 3.96 -4.65 -8.70
N THR A 36 3.95 -5.98 -8.60
CA THR A 36 4.58 -6.85 -9.58
C THR A 36 3.65 -7.07 -10.78
N ALA A 37 4.13 -6.74 -11.99
CA ALA A 37 3.49 -7.02 -13.28
C ALA A 37 3.53 -8.52 -13.65
N GLN A 38 3.44 -9.41 -12.66
CA GLN A 38 3.44 -10.84 -12.89
C GLN A 38 2.04 -11.27 -13.32
N ASP A 39 1.97 -12.00 -14.44
CA ASP A 39 0.74 -12.61 -14.92
C ASP A 39 0.26 -13.68 -13.92
N ARG A 40 -0.78 -13.34 -13.15
CA ARG A 40 -1.35 -14.18 -12.08
C ARG A 40 -2.28 -15.28 -12.64
N SER A 41 -2.63 -15.22 -13.92
CA SER A 41 -3.54 -16.19 -14.57
C SER A 41 -2.99 -17.62 -14.52
N LYS A 42 -1.68 -17.79 -14.69
CA LYS A 42 -1.03 -19.12 -14.65
C LYS A 42 -1.19 -19.82 -13.31
N ALA A 43 -1.11 -19.07 -12.21
CA ALA A 43 -1.27 -19.65 -10.87
C ALA A 43 -2.72 -20.07 -10.60
N ILE A 44 -3.69 -19.29 -11.11
CA ILE A 44 -5.12 -19.62 -11.04
C ILE A 44 -5.42 -20.87 -11.88
N ASP A 45 -4.82 -20.99 -13.06
CA ASP A 45 -4.97 -22.16 -13.93
C ASP A 45 -4.41 -23.45 -13.32
N VAL A 46 -3.34 -23.35 -12.52
CA VAL A 46 -2.78 -24.48 -11.78
C VAL A 46 -3.71 -24.87 -10.64
N ILE A 47 -4.20 -23.91 -9.86
CA ILE A 47 -5.13 -24.19 -8.75
C ILE A 47 -6.44 -24.80 -9.26
N SER A 48 -7.01 -24.27 -10.34
CA SER A 48 -8.23 -24.81 -10.95
C SER A 48 -8.06 -26.27 -11.40
N ARG A 49 -6.90 -26.59 -12.01
CA ARG A 49 -6.57 -27.97 -12.42
C ARG A 49 -6.35 -28.90 -11.24
N ASP A 50 -5.53 -28.49 -10.29
CA ASP A 50 -5.14 -29.32 -9.14
C ASP A 50 -6.32 -29.56 -8.18
N ALA A 51 -7.18 -28.55 -7.97
CA ALA A 51 -8.36 -28.64 -7.11
C ALA A 51 -9.60 -29.20 -7.85
N ASN A 52 -9.50 -29.44 -9.16
CA ASN A 52 -10.60 -29.89 -10.02
C ASN A 52 -11.87 -29.02 -9.90
N VAL A 53 -11.68 -27.70 -9.87
CA VAL A 53 -12.76 -26.70 -9.75
C VAL A 53 -12.73 -25.71 -10.93
N PRO A 54 -13.89 -25.16 -11.34
CA PRO A 54 -13.93 -24.13 -12.37
C PRO A 54 -13.12 -22.89 -11.97
N LYS A 55 -12.53 -22.20 -12.95
CA LYS A 55 -11.70 -21.01 -12.68
C LYS A 55 -12.50 -19.91 -11.99
N GLU A 56 -13.78 -19.79 -12.34
CA GLU A 56 -14.74 -18.85 -11.75
C GLU A 56 -14.80 -19.02 -10.23
N HIS A 57 -14.78 -20.26 -9.75
CA HIS A 57 -14.82 -20.55 -8.32
C HIS A 57 -13.51 -20.12 -7.65
N VAL A 58 -12.37 -20.31 -8.30
CA VAL A 58 -11.07 -19.82 -7.80
C VAL A 58 -11.05 -18.29 -7.74
N TYR A 59 -11.62 -17.60 -8.73
CA TYR A 59 -11.73 -16.14 -8.72
C TYR A 59 -12.64 -15.63 -7.59
N GLU A 60 -13.78 -16.28 -7.36
CA GLU A 60 -14.68 -15.92 -6.27
C GLU A 60 -14.03 -16.10 -4.91
N VAL A 61 -13.40 -17.26 -4.67
CA VAL A 61 -12.69 -17.52 -3.42
C VAL A 61 -11.53 -16.53 -3.25
N LEU A 62 -10.76 -16.25 -4.32
CA LEU A 62 -9.71 -15.23 -4.27
C LEU A 62 -10.28 -13.86 -3.87
N GLY A 63 -11.43 -13.48 -4.41
CA GLY A 63 -12.15 -12.26 -4.04
C GLY A 63 -12.49 -12.21 -2.55
N VAL A 64 -12.91 -13.33 -1.96
CA VAL A 64 -13.14 -13.45 -0.51
C VAL A 64 -11.86 -13.18 0.28
N TYR A 65 -10.73 -13.82 -0.07
CA TYR A 65 -9.46 -13.60 0.65
C TYR A 65 -8.92 -12.18 0.50
N ILE A 66 -9.09 -11.56 -0.68
CA ILE A 66 -8.75 -10.15 -0.90
C ILE A 66 -9.60 -9.28 0.03
N SER A 67 -10.91 -9.50 0.08
CA SER A 67 -11.82 -8.76 0.97
C SER A 67 -11.43 -8.90 2.44
N LEU A 68 -11.12 -10.11 2.88
CA LEU A 68 -10.64 -10.37 4.25
C LEU A 68 -9.33 -9.64 4.55
N LEU A 69 -8.41 -9.55 3.58
CA LEU A 69 -7.19 -8.77 3.69
C LEU A 69 -7.47 -7.26 3.74
N GLU A 70 -8.45 -6.74 2.99
CA GLU A 70 -8.84 -5.32 3.08
C GLU A 70 -9.39 -4.98 4.46
N ILE A 71 -10.30 -5.82 4.97
CA ILE A 71 -10.88 -5.66 6.31
C ILE A 71 -9.79 -5.72 7.36
N PHE A 72 -8.85 -6.67 7.21
CA PHE A 72 -7.67 -6.72 8.06
C PHE A 72 -6.90 -5.40 7.96
N LEU A 73 -6.50 -4.92 6.79
CA LEU A 73 -5.66 -3.73 6.67
C LEU A 73 -6.32 -2.42 7.15
N GLN A 74 -7.66 -2.32 7.15
CA GLN A 74 -8.37 -1.07 7.43
C GLN A 74 -8.64 -0.75 8.90
N GLY A 75 -8.59 -1.72 9.83
CA GLY A 75 -9.07 -1.52 11.21
C GLY A 75 -8.13 -1.97 12.33
N SER A 76 -8.57 -1.82 13.57
CA SER A 76 -7.95 -2.44 14.75
C SER A 76 -8.30 -3.94 14.87
N ASP A 77 -7.64 -4.68 15.77
CA ASP A 77 -7.97 -6.10 15.99
C ASP A 77 -9.41 -6.32 16.42
N ASN A 78 -9.93 -5.43 17.27
CA ASN A 78 -11.31 -5.50 17.73
C ASN A 78 -12.28 -5.26 16.56
N GLU A 79 -12.03 -4.24 15.74
CA GLU A 79 -12.84 -3.96 14.54
C GLU A 79 -12.76 -5.09 13.51
N TYR A 80 -11.60 -5.73 13.36
CA TYR A 80 -11.43 -6.87 12.49
C TYR A 80 -12.26 -8.06 12.98
N ASN A 81 -12.18 -8.38 14.27
CA ASN A 81 -12.92 -9.48 14.89
C ASN A 81 -14.44 -9.24 14.86
N GLU A 82 -14.89 -8.02 15.12
CA GLU A 82 -16.30 -7.61 15.00
C GLU A 82 -16.79 -7.79 13.57
N LYS A 83 -16.05 -7.30 12.57
CA LYS A 83 -16.41 -7.48 11.16
C LYS A 83 -16.40 -8.94 10.73
N LEU A 84 -15.46 -9.76 11.22
CA LEU A 84 -15.47 -11.20 10.95
C LEU A 84 -16.72 -11.89 11.53
N ALA A 85 -17.15 -11.49 12.73
CA ALA A 85 -18.38 -11.99 13.34
C ALA A 85 -19.62 -11.58 12.54
N GLU A 86 -19.66 -10.34 12.03
CA GLU A 86 -20.74 -9.84 11.16
C GLU A 86 -20.81 -10.57 9.81
N LEU A 87 -19.67 -11.02 9.28
CA LEU A 87 -19.62 -11.74 8.01
C LEU A 87 -20.26 -13.13 8.09
N GLY A 88 -20.44 -13.71 9.27
CA GLY A 88 -21.17 -14.96 9.48
C GLY A 88 -20.47 -16.21 8.91
N PHE A 89 -19.14 -16.20 8.88
CA PHE A 89 -18.35 -17.41 8.59
C PHE A 89 -18.42 -18.41 9.76
N THR A 90 -18.27 -19.68 9.45
CA THR A 90 -18.14 -20.75 10.44
C THR A 90 -16.87 -20.59 11.29
N ALA A 91 -16.96 -20.92 12.58
CA ALA A 91 -15.81 -20.83 13.50
C ALA A 91 -14.60 -21.65 12.99
N GLY A 92 -14.83 -22.83 12.41
CA GLY A 92 -13.77 -23.66 11.84
C GLY A 92 -13.04 -23.02 10.65
N PHE A 93 -13.73 -22.23 9.82
CA PHE A 93 -13.10 -21.48 8.74
C PHE A 93 -12.23 -20.34 9.29
N LEU A 94 -12.73 -19.65 10.32
CA LEU A 94 -12.09 -18.51 10.96
C LEU A 94 -10.83 -18.91 11.73
N GLU A 95 -10.88 -19.97 12.55
CA GLU A 95 -9.73 -20.48 13.34
C GLU A 95 -8.52 -20.86 12.47
N GLN A 96 -8.79 -21.26 11.22
CA GLN A 96 -7.74 -21.62 10.27
C GLN A 96 -7.12 -20.40 9.56
N LEU A 97 -7.64 -19.18 9.76
CA LEU A 97 -7.07 -17.97 9.17
C LEU A 97 -5.91 -17.49 10.04
N PRO A 98 -4.74 -17.14 9.46
CA PRO A 98 -3.59 -16.70 10.23
C PRO A 98 -3.77 -15.32 10.88
N PHE A 99 -4.88 -14.62 10.60
CA PHE A 99 -5.09 -13.21 10.95
C PHE A 99 -5.64 -12.98 12.36
N LEU A 100 -6.35 -13.95 12.94
CA LEU A 100 -6.97 -13.82 14.25
C LEU A 100 -5.91 -13.71 15.35
N GLY A 101 -5.92 -12.60 16.10
CA GLY A 101 -5.06 -12.39 17.27
C GLY A 101 -3.57 -12.19 16.98
N ASN A 102 -3.13 -12.27 15.72
CA ASN A 102 -1.72 -12.17 15.33
C ASN A 102 -1.42 -10.92 14.49
N ARG A 103 -2.32 -9.92 14.46
CA ARG A 103 -2.18 -8.75 13.60
C ARG A 103 -0.92 -7.96 13.87
N GLU A 104 -0.65 -7.60 15.13
CA GLU A 104 0.52 -6.82 15.47
C GLU A 104 1.81 -7.54 15.06
N GLU A 105 1.87 -8.85 15.29
CA GLU A 105 3.00 -9.67 14.87
C GLU A 105 3.15 -9.69 13.34
N ILE A 106 2.04 -9.89 12.61
CA ILE A 106 2.03 -9.87 11.14
C ILE A 106 2.47 -8.50 10.61
N ILE A 107 1.95 -7.40 11.15
CA ILE A 107 2.31 -6.03 10.74
C ILE A 107 3.78 -5.76 11.07
N ASN A 108 4.25 -6.12 12.26
CA ASN A 108 5.66 -5.94 12.63
C ASN A 108 6.58 -6.77 11.74
N ASN A 109 6.21 -8.00 11.40
CA ASN A 109 6.96 -8.85 10.47
C ASN A 109 6.91 -8.32 9.04
N LEU A 110 5.77 -7.76 8.60
CA LEU A 110 5.65 -7.05 7.33
C LEU A 110 6.56 -5.83 7.32
N GLN A 111 6.57 -4.98 8.34
CA GLN A 111 7.48 -3.83 8.43
C GLN A 111 8.96 -4.22 8.42
N LYS A 112 9.32 -5.34 9.07
CA LYS A 112 10.69 -5.88 9.06
C LYS A 112 11.08 -6.47 7.70
N SER A 113 10.14 -7.08 6.98
CA SER A 113 10.39 -7.73 5.68
C SER A 113 10.28 -6.76 4.50
N TYR A 114 9.41 -5.75 4.58
CA TYR A 114 9.32 -4.60 3.68
C TYR A 114 10.46 -3.61 3.96
N THR A 115 11.69 -4.04 3.70
CA THR A 115 12.86 -3.16 3.60
C THR A 115 13.01 -2.62 2.18
N MET A 116 11.89 -2.23 1.54
CA MET A 116 11.98 -1.45 0.32
C MET A 116 12.47 -0.06 0.74
N ASP A 117 13.80 0.14 0.70
CA ASP A 117 14.40 1.45 0.92
C ASP A 117 13.92 2.34 -0.23
N PHE A 118 12.95 3.22 0.04
CA PHE A 118 12.47 4.22 -0.90
C PHE A 118 13.53 5.28 -1.26
N GLY A 119 14.81 5.01 -0.97
CA GLY A 119 15.93 5.91 -1.07
C GLY A 119 15.82 6.96 0.02
N ARG A 120 16.19 6.61 1.26
CA ARG A 120 16.24 7.59 2.36
C ARG A 120 17.05 8.81 1.92
N LEU A 121 16.46 9.99 2.08
CA LEU A 121 17.15 11.25 1.88
C LEU A 121 18.19 11.40 3.00
N ASN A 122 19.46 11.45 2.62
CA ASN A 122 20.56 11.59 3.56
C ASN A 122 20.84 13.07 3.88
N LEU A 123 20.76 13.92 2.86
CA LEU A 123 21.06 15.34 3.00
C LEU A 123 20.24 16.19 2.03
N LEU A 124 19.69 17.28 2.53
CA LEU A 124 19.07 18.33 1.73
C LEU A 124 19.80 19.65 1.98
N LYS A 125 20.27 20.28 0.90
CA LYS A 125 20.88 21.60 0.91
C LYS A 125 20.08 22.52 0.00
N TRP A 126 20.01 23.80 0.34
CA TRP A 126 19.40 24.80 -0.52
C TRP A 126 20.26 26.06 -0.57
N ARG A 127 20.21 26.79 -1.68
CA ARG A 127 20.84 28.09 -1.90
C ARG A 127 19.89 28.98 -2.68
N ILE A 128 19.86 30.27 -2.37
CA ILE A 128 19.14 31.27 -3.15
C ILE A 128 20.17 32.11 -3.89
N ASP A 129 20.06 32.12 -5.21
CA ASP A 129 20.90 32.91 -6.09
C ASP A 129 20.15 34.20 -6.42
N VAL A 130 20.81 35.31 -6.09
CA VAL A 130 20.30 36.65 -6.30
C VAL A 130 21.20 37.30 -7.34
N SER A 131 20.70 37.51 -8.55
CA SER A 131 21.45 38.24 -9.57
C SER A 131 21.08 39.72 -9.50
N LEU A 132 22.03 40.56 -9.08
CA LEU A 132 21.85 42.01 -9.04
C LEU A 132 22.10 42.57 -10.43
N ASP A 133 21.03 42.84 -11.16
CA ASP A 133 21.13 43.53 -12.45
C ASP A 133 21.10 45.04 -12.20
N HIS A 134 22.17 45.75 -12.58
CA HIS A 134 22.35 47.19 -12.30
C HIS A 134 21.61 48.09 -13.31
N SER A 135 20.72 47.55 -14.14
CA SER A 135 19.97 48.34 -15.12
C SER A 135 18.74 49.00 -14.48
N VAL A 136 18.64 50.32 -14.61
CA VAL A 136 17.57 51.19 -14.07
C VAL A 136 16.17 50.81 -14.60
N LEU A 137 16.09 49.97 -15.63
CA LEU A 137 14.86 49.66 -16.39
C LEU A 137 14.23 48.29 -16.05
N ALA A 138 14.89 47.40 -15.31
CA ALA A 138 14.34 46.09 -14.96
C ALA A 138 14.32 45.87 -13.43
N LYS A 139 13.25 46.31 -12.77
CA LYS A 139 13.01 46.19 -11.31
C LYS A 139 12.84 44.75 -10.77
N LYS A 140 13.20 43.71 -11.51
CA LYS A 140 12.95 42.32 -11.11
C LYS A 140 14.24 41.52 -11.09
N VAL A 141 14.87 41.51 -9.92
CA VAL A 141 15.96 40.60 -9.57
C VAL A 141 15.49 39.16 -9.82
N PRO A 142 16.13 38.40 -10.74
CA PRO A 142 15.83 36.99 -10.88
C PRO A 142 16.42 36.29 -9.65
N ASN A 143 15.52 35.83 -8.78
CA ASN A 143 15.85 34.97 -7.66
C ASN A 143 15.68 33.53 -8.11
N LEU A 144 16.75 32.76 -8.15
CA LEU A 144 16.71 31.32 -8.44
C LEU A 144 16.97 30.56 -7.15
N ILE A 145 16.22 29.50 -6.90
CA ILE A 145 16.39 28.67 -5.71
C ILE A 145 16.94 27.33 -6.16
N LEU A 146 18.17 27.03 -5.75
CA LEU A 146 18.82 25.75 -5.97
C LEU A 146 18.54 24.84 -4.78
N ILE A 147 17.98 23.67 -5.02
CA ILE A 147 17.82 22.60 -4.02
C ILE A 147 18.68 21.42 -4.45
N SER A 148 19.52 20.92 -3.55
CA SER A 148 20.32 19.72 -3.78
C SER A 148 19.96 18.64 -2.77
N LEU A 149 19.62 17.46 -3.28
CA LEU A 149 19.23 16.28 -2.52
C LEU A 149 20.30 15.20 -2.71
N THR A 150 20.79 14.65 -1.61
CA THR A 150 21.69 13.48 -1.62
C THR A 150 20.95 12.31 -0.99
N LYS A 151 20.76 11.23 -1.74
CA LYS A 151 20.20 9.98 -1.24
C LYS A 151 21.25 9.20 -0.44
N LYS A 152 20.81 8.22 0.34
CA LYS A 152 21.68 7.33 1.13
C LYS A 152 22.67 6.54 0.27
N ASP A 153 22.32 6.25 -0.99
CA ASP A 153 23.20 5.60 -1.98
C ASP A 153 24.31 6.53 -2.52
N GLY A 154 24.36 7.80 -2.07
CA GLY A 154 25.34 8.79 -2.50
C GLY A 154 24.94 9.54 -3.78
N SER A 155 23.87 9.13 -4.47
CA SER A 155 23.38 9.84 -5.65
C SER A 155 22.88 11.24 -5.28
N ARG A 156 23.23 12.22 -6.13
CA ARG A 156 22.90 13.63 -5.93
C ARG A 156 22.01 14.14 -7.05
N TYR A 157 20.96 14.85 -6.68
CA TYR A 157 20.06 15.56 -7.57
C TYR A 157 20.08 17.03 -7.23
N THR A 158 20.20 17.91 -8.23
CA THR A 158 20.10 19.36 -8.04
C THR A 158 18.98 19.88 -8.92
N ILE A 159 18.12 20.71 -8.35
CA ILE A 159 16.91 21.24 -8.96
C ILE A 159 16.95 22.74 -8.83
N GLU A 160 16.71 23.42 -9.95
CA GLU A 160 16.54 24.86 -10.03
C GLU A 160 15.05 25.19 -10.00
N LEU A 161 14.65 26.04 -9.06
CA LEU A 161 13.27 26.43 -8.84
C LEU A 161 13.13 27.94 -8.89
N GLU A 162 12.16 28.41 -9.67
CA GLU A 162 11.68 29.78 -9.53
C GLU A 162 10.95 29.97 -8.20
N PRO A 163 10.87 31.20 -7.65
CA PRO A 163 10.25 31.46 -6.35
C PRO A 163 8.79 31.00 -6.28
N ARG A 164 8.05 31.17 -7.37
CA ARG A 164 6.66 30.70 -7.48
C ARG A 164 6.55 29.18 -7.34
N MET A 165 7.45 28.44 -7.99
CA MET A 165 7.47 26.98 -7.91
C MET A 165 7.92 26.50 -6.54
N PHE A 166 8.89 27.18 -5.92
CA PHE A 166 9.32 26.89 -4.56
C PHE A 166 8.19 27.04 -3.54
N HIS A 167 7.35 28.07 -3.66
CA HIS A 167 6.17 28.21 -2.78
C HIS A 167 5.18 27.06 -2.95
N LYS A 168 4.93 26.60 -4.19
CA LYS A 168 4.10 25.43 -4.45
C LYS A 168 4.70 24.18 -3.83
N PHE A 169 6.00 23.94 -4.05
CA PHE A 169 6.73 22.82 -3.47
C PHE A 169 6.63 22.81 -1.94
N ARG A 170 6.88 23.94 -1.29
CA ARG A 170 6.75 24.10 0.17
C ARG A 170 5.33 23.78 0.66
N PHE A 171 4.31 24.26 -0.05
CA PHE A 171 2.92 23.97 0.29
C PHE A 171 2.60 22.47 0.16
N SER A 172 3.04 21.82 -0.93
CA SER A 172 2.87 20.38 -1.12
C SER A 172 3.51 19.56 -0.01
N ILE A 173 4.74 19.91 0.41
CA ILE A 173 5.40 19.24 1.54
C ILE A 173 4.64 19.47 2.84
N ALA A 174 4.17 20.69 3.11
CA ALA A 174 3.38 20.99 4.30
C ALA A 174 2.07 20.19 4.34
N LEU A 175 1.40 20.04 3.20
CA LEU A 175 0.18 19.24 3.09
C LEU A 175 0.46 17.76 3.39
N ILE A 176 1.53 17.19 2.82
CA ILE A 176 1.93 15.81 3.12
C ILE A 176 2.22 15.63 4.62
N LEU A 177 2.94 16.57 5.24
CA LEU A 177 3.22 16.51 6.69
C LEU A 177 1.95 16.62 7.54
N TYR A 178 1.00 17.45 7.13
CA TYR A 178 -0.29 17.58 7.80
C TYR A 178 -1.08 16.27 7.73
N GLU A 179 -1.21 15.67 6.55
CA GLU A 179 -1.88 14.38 6.38
C GLU A 179 -1.18 13.25 7.17
N LEU A 180 0.15 13.20 7.13
CA LEU A 180 0.91 12.22 7.92
C LEU A 180 0.72 12.38 9.43
N ASN A 181 0.58 13.62 9.92
CA ASN A 181 0.29 13.86 11.33
C ASN A 181 -1.15 13.44 11.68
N ASN A 182 -2.12 13.73 10.83
CA ASN A 182 -3.50 13.29 11.03
C ASN A 182 -3.62 11.76 11.06
N LEU A 183 -2.85 11.06 10.21
CA LEU A 183 -2.77 9.59 10.21
C LEU A 183 -2.13 9.02 11.47
N LYS A 184 -1.21 9.73 12.11
CA LYS A 184 -0.60 9.31 13.38
C LYS A 184 -1.47 9.57 14.61
N SER A 185 -2.38 10.54 14.52
CA SER A 185 -3.29 10.92 15.61
C SER A 185 -4.62 10.16 15.61
N LYS A 186 -4.89 9.39 14.55
CA LYS A 186 -5.95 8.39 14.51
C LYS A 186 -5.40 7.04 14.97
#